data_AF-A0A0H3U8D2-F1
#
_entry.id   AF-A0A0H3U8D2-F1
#
_cell.length_a   1.000
_cell.length_b   1.000
_cell.length_c   1.000
_cell.angle_alpha   90.00
_cell.angle_beta   90.00
_cell.angle_gamma   90.00
#
_symmetry.space_group_name_H-M   'P 1'
#
loop_
_entity.id
_entity.type
_entity.pdbx_description
1 polymer ?
#
loop_
_entity_poly.entity_id
_entity_poly.type
_entity_poly.pdbx_seq_one_letter_code
_entity_poly.pdbx_strand_id
1 'polypeptide(L)'
;MGFTAMLIAAVLPAIILLIYIYNKDKVQPEPTKWLVKGFLFGVISAFASTLISSPLGWLGFYTTGEAATFREAVSVAFFGAAIPEEAAKLLMLWLLLRKNPYFDEKIDGVVYAACVGMGFAAIENVMYLSTYYSTWVTVGLTRALISVPGHFMFAIAMGYYYSLGYWGG
;
A
#
# COMPACT_ATOMS: atom_id res chain seq x y z
N MET A 1 24.38 12.87 -5.91
CA MET A 1 23.86 11.88 -6.87
C MET A 1 23.14 10.70 -6.19
N GLY A 2 23.62 10.17 -5.06
CA GLY A 2 23.00 9.00 -4.40
C GLY A 2 21.55 9.19 -3.92
N PHE A 3 21.23 10.33 -3.28
CA PHE A 3 19.89 10.58 -2.74
C PHE A 3 18.78 10.62 -3.80
N THR A 4 19.00 11.34 -4.91
CA THR A 4 18.03 11.39 -6.01
C THR A 4 17.81 10.00 -6.65
N ALA A 5 18.89 9.24 -6.84
CA ALA A 5 18.81 7.88 -7.37
C ALA A 5 18.00 6.95 -6.44
N MET A 6 18.19 7.08 -5.13
CA MET A 6 17.42 6.35 -4.12
C MET A 6 15.92 6.68 -4.19
N LEU A 7 15.55 7.97 -4.29
CA LEU A 7 14.14 8.37 -4.41
C LEU A 7 13.50 7.81 -5.68
N ILE A 8 14.21 7.85 -6.81
CA ILE A 8 13.74 7.26 -8.06
C ILE A 8 13.53 5.75 -7.88
N ALA A 9 14.52 5.04 -7.32
CA ALA A 9 14.43 3.60 -7.09
C ALA A 9 13.30 3.21 -6.12
N ALA A 10 13.00 4.06 -5.14
CA ALA A 10 11.92 3.84 -4.18
C ALA A 10 10.53 3.88 -4.84
N VAL A 11 10.32 4.85 -5.73
CA VAL A 11 9.00 5.16 -6.31
C VAL A 11 8.74 4.43 -7.62
N LEU A 12 9.79 4.18 -8.41
CA LEU A 12 9.67 3.61 -9.76
C LEU A 12 8.87 2.30 -9.84
N PRO A 13 9.07 1.29 -8.97
CA PRO A 13 8.31 0.04 -9.05
C PRO A 13 6.79 0.25 -8.87
N ALA A 14 6.40 1.15 -7.97
CA ALA A 14 5.00 1.48 -7.73
C ALA A 14 4.37 2.19 -8.95
N ILE A 15 5.12 3.10 -9.59
CA ILE A 15 4.68 3.78 -10.82
C ILE A 15 4.49 2.80 -11.98
N ILE A 16 5.41 1.85 -12.15
CA ILE A 16 5.29 0.81 -13.19
C ILE A 16 4.00 0.01 -13.02
N LEU A 17 3.67 -0.40 -11.79
CA LEU A 17 2.45 -1.16 -11.50
C LEU A 17 1.18 -0.30 -11.64
N LEU A 18 1.25 1.00 -11.35
CA LEU A 18 0.14 1.93 -11.61
C LEU A 18 -0.13 2.09 -13.09
N ILE A 19 0.91 2.25 -13.91
CA ILE A 19 0.77 2.31 -15.37
C ILE A 19 0.18 0.99 -15.87
N TYR A 20 0.62 -0.14 -15.33
CA TYR A 20 0.06 -1.45 -15.68
C TYR A 20 -1.44 -1.54 -15.41
N ILE A 21 -1.90 -1.19 -14.20
CA ILE A 21 -3.33 -1.31 -13.85
C ILE A 21 -4.19 -0.28 -14.57
N TYR A 22 -3.68 0.94 -14.78
CA TYR A 22 -4.37 1.96 -15.57
C TYR A 22 -4.65 1.48 -16.99
N ASN A 23 -3.72 0.77 -17.61
CA ASN A 23 -3.90 0.21 -18.96
C ASN A 23 -4.86 -1.00 -19.01
N LYS A 24 -5.29 -1.53 -17.86
CA LYS A 24 -6.29 -2.61 -17.78
C LYS A 24 -7.71 -2.08 -17.74
N ASP A 25 -7.89 -0.84 -17.30
CA ASP A 25 -9.15 -0.15 -17.34
C ASP A 25 -9.41 0.40 -18.75
N LYS A 26 -10.23 -0.32 -19.53
CA LYS A 26 -10.44 -0.07 -20.97
C LYS A 26 -11.84 0.39 -21.32
N VAL A 27 -12.81 0.19 -20.43
CA VAL A 27 -14.24 0.40 -20.75
C VAL A 27 -14.59 1.85 -20.44
N GLN A 28 -14.45 2.28 -19.18
CA GLN A 28 -14.57 3.68 -18.80
C GLN A 28 -13.38 4.11 -17.94
N PRO A 29 -12.26 4.53 -18.57
CA PRO A 29 -11.05 4.90 -17.85
C PRO A 29 -11.28 5.99 -16.81
N GLU A 30 -10.82 5.73 -15.60
CA GLU A 30 -10.94 6.64 -14.47
C GLU A 30 -10.22 7.99 -14.68
N PRO A 31 -10.80 9.12 -14.25
CA PRO A 31 -10.14 10.41 -14.38
C PRO A 31 -8.84 10.44 -13.58
N THR A 32 -7.74 10.89 -14.20
CA THR A 32 -6.39 10.92 -13.58
C THR A 32 -6.37 11.61 -12.22
N LYS A 33 -7.21 12.64 -12.01
CA LYS A 33 -7.34 13.35 -10.73
C LYS A 33 -7.75 12.41 -9.58
N TRP A 34 -8.66 11.47 -9.82
CA TRP A 34 -9.10 10.53 -8.81
C TRP A 34 -8.09 9.42 -8.56
N LEU A 35 -7.35 8.99 -9.60
CA LEU A 35 -6.23 8.06 -9.44
C LEU A 35 -5.10 8.66 -8.59
N VAL A 36 -4.72 9.91 -8.87
CA VAL A 36 -3.76 10.66 -8.04
C VAL A 36 -4.26 10.82 -6.61
N LYS A 37 -5.56 11.13 -6.43
CA LYS A 37 -6.16 11.19 -5.11
C LYS A 37 -6.08 9.84 -4.38
N GLY A 38 -6.34 8.72 -5.06
CA GLY A 38 -6.18 7.37 -4.52
C GLY A 38 -4.73 7.10 -4.08
N PHE A 39 -3.76 7.48 -4.91
CA PHE A 39 -2.34 7.39 -4.54
C PHE A 39 -2.01 8.19 -3.27
N LEU A 40 -2.48 9.45 -3.18
CA LEU A 40 -2.26 10.28 -1.99
C LEU A 40 -2.95 9.70 -0.74
N PHE A 41 -4.12 9.11 -0.90
CA PHE A 41 -4.81 8.38 0.18
C PHE A 41 -4.00 7.16 0.64
N GLY A 42 -3.29 6.50 -0.28
CA GLY A 42 -2.29 5.48 0.04
C GLY A 42 -1.11 6.00 0.85
N VAL A 43 -0.58 7.17 0.49
CA VAL A 43 0.48 7.81 1.28
C VAL A 43 -0.01 8.12 2.70
N ILE A 44 -1.24 8.61 2.83
CA ILE A 44 -1.84 8.90 4.14
C ILE A 44 -2.09 7.60 4.93
N SER A 45 -2.50 6.50 4.29
CA SER A 45 -2.74 5.23 4.99
C SER A 45 -1.47 4.66 5.63
N ALA A 46 -0.28 4.94 5.07
CA ALA A 46 0.99 4.54 5.69
C ALA A 46 1.24 5.21 7.04
N PHE A 47 0.80 6.45 7.21
CA PHE A 47 0.85 7.11 8.52
C PHE A 47 -0.33 6.71 9.40
N ALA A 48 -1.50 6.47 8.82
CA ALA A 48 -2.66 6.00 9.59
C ALA A 48 -2.47 4.60 10.17
N SER A 49 -1.69 3.73 9.50
CA SER A 49 -1.39 2.38 10.01
C SER A 49 -0.64 2.43 11.34
N THR A 50 0.18 3.46 11.61
CA THR A 50 0.88 3.59 12.89
C THR A 50 -0.07 3.85 14.05
N LEU A 51 -1.22 4.49 13.79
CA LEU A 51 -2.27 4.70 14.79
C LEU A 51 -2.97 3.39 15.16
N ILE A 52 -2.95 2.40 14.28
CA ILE A 52 -3.50 1.06 14.51
C ILE A 52 -2.45 0.13 15.13
N SER A 53 -1.19 0.21 14.68
CA SER A 53 -0.11 -0.65 15.18
C SER A 53 0.34 -0.28 16.59
N SER A 54 0.34 1.00 16.98
CA SER A 54 0.85 1.44 18.28
C SER A 54 0.06 0.85 19.47
N PRO A 55 -1.29 0.87 19.48
CA PRO A 55 -2.06 0.20 20.54
C PRO A 55 -1.82 -1.31 20.63
N LEU A 56 -1.65 -1.98 19.49
CA LEU A 56 -1.35 -3.42 19.47
C LEU A 56 0.00 -3.73 20.12
N GLY A 57 0.99 -2.85 19.95
CA GLY A 57 2.28 -2.96 20.62
C GLY A 57 2.17 -2.76 22.13
N TRP A 58 1.41 -1.76 22.57
CA TRP A 58 1.17 -1.52 24.01
C TRP A 58 0.41 -2.65 24.70
N LEU A 59 -0.48 -3.32 23.97
CA LEU A 59 -1.21 -4.50 24.44
C LEU A 59 -0.37 -5.79 24.38
N GLY A 60 0.86 -5.73 23.87
CA GLY A 60 1.78 -6.87 23.85
C GLY A 60 1.51 -7.90 22.74
N PHE A 61 0.79 -7.53 21.67
CA PHE A 61 0.56 -8.43 20.53
C PHE A 61 1.84 -8.69 19.71
N TYR A 62 2.81 -7.79 19.77
CA TYR A 62 4.12 -7.95 19.16
C TYR A 62 5.20 -7.23 19.98
N THR A 63 6.46 -7.63 19.80
CA THR A 63 7.60 -6.96 20.43
C THR A 63 7.93 -5.66 19.68
N THR A 64 8.19 -4.60 20.42
CA THR A 64 8.63 -3.31 19.84
C THR A 64 10.14 -3.25 19.61
N GLY A 65 10.89 -4.21 20.13
CA GLY A 65 12.33 -4.37 19.89
C GLY A 65 12.65 -5.32 18.74
N GLU A 66 13.92 -5.67 18.60
CA GLU A 66 14.33 -6.70 17.64
C GLU A 66 13.71 -8.05 18.00
N ALA A 67 13.09 -8.70 17.02
CA ALA A 67 12.54 -10.04 17.18
C ALA A 67 13.70 -11.05 17.32
N ALA A 68 13.76 -11.76 18.45
CA ALA A 68 14.80 -12.75 18.73
C ALA A 68 14.40 -14.16 18.28
N THR A 69 13.10 -14.41 18.11
CA THR A 69 12.55 -15.71 17.73
C THR A 69 11.69 -15.63 16.47
N PHE A 70 11.54 -16.74 15.75
CA PHE A 70 10.64 -16.83 14.60
C PHE A 70 9.19 -16.46 14.98
N ARG A 71 8.73 -16.87 16.17
CA ARG A 71 7.39 -16.54 16.67
C ARG A 71 7.20 -15.04 16.84
N GLU A 72 8.20 -14.34 17.38
CA GLU A 72 8.17 -12.88 17.52
C GLU A 72 8.19 -12.21 16.15
N ALA A 73 9.02 -12.68 15.21
CA ALA A 73 9.08 -12.14 13.85
C ALA A 73 7.73 -12.25 13.14
N VAL A 74 7.05 -13.41 13.26
CA VAL A 74 5.68 -13.59 12.76
C VAL A 74 4.70 -12.63 13.44
N SER A 75 4.81 -12.46 14.76
CA SER A 75 3.91 -11.57 15.50
C SER A 75 4.08 -10.10 15.08
N VAL A 76 5.32 -9.65 14.90
CA VAL A 76 5.64 -8.32 14.35
C VAL A 76 5.09 -8.16 12.93
N ALA A 77 5.30 -9.16 12.07
CA ALA A 77 4.82 -9.11 10.68
C ALA A 77 3.28 -9.03 10.59
N PHE A 78 2.54 -9.75 11.43
CA PHE A 78 1.08 -9.76 11.38
C PHE A 78 0.45 -8.59 12.14
N PHE A 79 0.80 -8.41 13.41
CA PHE A 79 0.16 -7.43 14.29
C PHE A 79 0.81 -6.05 14.23
N GLY A 80 2.09 -5.96 13.88
CA GLY A 80 2.81 -4.71 13.73
C GLY A 80 2.66 -4.09 12.34
N ALA A 81 2.58 -4.93 11.30
CA ALA A 81 2.55 -4.51 9.90
C ALA A 81 1.26 -4.91 9.18
N ALA A 82 1.08 -6.19 8.82
CA ALA A 82 0.05 -6.62 7.86
C ALA A 82 -1.39 -6.17 8.23
N ILE A 83 -1.83 -6.41 9.47
CA ILE A 83 -3.18 -6.03 9.91
C ILE A 83 -3.33 -4.50 9.93
N PRO A 84 -2.47 -3.72 10.63
CA PRO A 84 -2.54 -2.26 10.62
C PRO A 84 -2.53 -1.63 9.23
N GLU A 85 -1.66 -2.11 8.36
CA GLU A 85 -1.47 -1.55 7.03
C GLU A 85 -2.66 -1.81 6.12
N GLU A 86 -3.16 -3.04 6.06
CA GLU A 86 -4.29 -3.38 5.20
C GLU A 86 -5.59 -2.76 5.74
N ALA A 87 -5.77 -2.68 7.07
CA ALA A 87 -6.90 -1.97 7.66
C ALA A 87 -6.88 -0.47 7.33
N ALA A 88 -5.71 0.18 7.40
CA ALA A 88 -5.57 1.58 7.05
C ALA A 88 -5.82 1.84 5.56
N LYS A 89 -5.30 0.98 4.67
CA LYS A 89 -5.56 1.05 3.23
C LYS A 89 -7.05 0.88 2.92
N LEU A 90 -7.71 -0.11 3.53
CA LEU A 90 -9.14 -0.34 3.36
C LEU A 90 -9.98 0.86 3.83
N LEU A 91 -9.64 1.44 4.98
CA LEU A 91 -10.30 2.66 5.47
C LEU A 91 -10.17 3.81 4.47
N MET A 92 -8.98 4.05 3.93
CA MET A 92 -8.76 5.10 2.95
C MET A 92 -9.46 4.81 1.62
N LEU A 93 -9.46 3.56 1.16
CA LEU A 93 -10.22 3.13 -0.01
C LEU A 93 -11.72 3.39 0.18
N TRP A 94 -12.29 2.99 1.31
CA TRP A 94 -13.69 3.26 1.63
C TRP A 94 -14.00 4.76 1.66
N LEU A 95 -13.14 5.57 2.28
CA LEU A 95 -13.28 7.03 2.32
C LEU A 95 -13.23 7.67 0.93
N LEU A 96 -12.41 7.12 0.04
CA LEU A 96 -12.28 7.55 -1.35
C LEU A 96 -13.54 7.22 -2.15
N LEU A 97 -13.97 5.95 -2.12
CA LEU A 97 -15.04 5.43 -2.98
C LEU A 97 -16.44 5.83 -2.53
N ARG A 98 -16.72 5.97 -1.23
CA ARG A 98 -18.08 6.27 -0.70
C ARG A 98 -18.73 7.56 -1.24
N LYS A 99 -17.93 8.46 -1.82
CA LYS A 99 -18.39 9.72 -2.43
C LYS A 99 -17.82 9.93 -3.83
N ASN A 100 -17.31 8.88 -4.46
CA ASN A 100 -16.73 8.97 -5.78
C ASN A 100 -17.83 8.72 -6.84
N PRO A 101 -18.19 9.72 -7.66
CA PRO A 101 -19.18 9.54 -8.71
C PRO A 101 -18.68 8.68 -9.88
N TYR A 102 -17.37 8.45 -9.98
CA TYR A 102 -16.76 7.64 -11.04
C TYR A 102 -16.60 6.17 -10.65
N PHE A 103 -16.93 5.79 -9.42
CA PHE A 103 -16.99 4.37 -9.04
C PHE A 103 -18.28 3.77 -9.61
N ASP A 104 -18.27 3.43 -10.89
CA ASP A 104 -19.44 3.04 -11.68
C ASP A 104 -19.33 1.66 -12.34
N GLU A 105 -18.15 1.04 -12.29
CA GLU A 105 -17.88 -0.34 -12.67
C GLU A 105 -17.27 -1.17 -11.51
N LYS A 106 -17.32 -2.49 -11.67
CA LYS A 106 -16.73 -3.43 -10.69
C LYS A 106 -15.20 -3.42 -10.72
N ILE A 107 -14.59 -3.08 -11.87
CA ILE A 107 -13.14 -3.05 -12.03
C ILE A 107 -12.53 -1.86 -11.29
N ASP A 108 -13.26 -0.75 -11.15
CA ASP A 108 -12.81 0.50 -10.56
C ASP A 108 -12.33 0.32 -9.13
N GLY A 109 -12.99 -0.54 -8.34
CA GLY A 109 -12.55 -0.80 -6.97
C GLY A 109 -11.17 -1.46 -6.95
N VAL A 110 -10.83 -2.30 -7.94
CA VAL A 110 -9.48 -2.84 -8.12
C VAL A 110 -8.49 -1.73 -8.53
N VAL A 111 -8.88 -0.86 -9.47
CA VAL A 111 -8.03 0.25 -9.95
C VAL A 111 -7.72 1.23 -8.82
N TYR A 112 -8.74 1.67 -8.08
CA TYR A 112 -8.59 2.57 -6.94
C TYR A 112 -7.85 1.94 -5.78
N ALA A 113 -8.13 0.67 -5.45
CA ALA A 113 -7.38 -0.04 -4.42
C ALA A 113 -5.90 -0.15 -4.80
N ALA A 114 -5.59 -0.47 -6.06
CA ALA A 114 -4.21 -0.49 -6.56
C ALA A 114 -3.55 0.90 -6.43
N CYS A 115 -4.26 2.00 -6.70
CA CYS A 115 -3.74 3.35 -6.45
C CYS A 115 -3.39 3.57 -4.98
N VAL A 116 -4.30 3.22 -4.06
CA VAL A 116 -4.05 3.32 -2.61
C VAL A 116 -2.87 2.43 -2.19
N GLY A 117 -2.82 1.19 -2.65
CA GLY A 117 -1.74 0.25 -2.35
C GLY A 117 -0.38 0.74 -2.84
N MET A 118 -0.31 1.30 -4.06
CA MET A 118 0.94 1.81 -4.63
C MET A 118 1.38 3.13 -4.01
N GLY A 119 0.46 3.98 -3.58
CA GLY A 119 0.76 5.15 -2.75
C GLY A 119 1.41 4.78 -1.43
N PHE A 120 0.82 3.80 -0.74
CA PHE A 120 1.37 3.24 0.49
C PHE A 120 2.76 2.65 0.25
N ALA A 121 2.89 1.77 -0.74
CA ALA A 121 4.13 1.08 -1.04
C ALA A 121 5.25 2.08 -1.41
N ALA A 122 4.94 3.14 -2.15
CA ALA A 122 5.92 4.16 -2.53
C ALA A 122 6.47 4.92 -1.31
N ILE A 123 5.61 5.43 -0.43
CA ILE A 123 6.09 6.16 0.76
C ILE A 123 6.81 5.23 1.72
N GLU A 124 6.33 4.00 1.90
CA GLU A 124 7.00 3.02 2.73
C GLU A 124 8.39 2.69 2.17
N ASN A 125 8.51 2.48 0.86
CA ASN A 125 9.80 2.21 0.24
C ASN A 125 10.77 3.39 0.41
N VAL A 126 10.30 4.64 0.30
CA VAL A 126 11.11 5.83 0.58
C VAL A 126 11.61 5.82 2.04
N MET A 127 10.73 5.53 3.00
CA MET A 127 11.10 5.46 4.42
C MET A 127 12.14 4.36 4.68
N TYR A 128 11.92 3.14 4.15
CA TYR A 128 12.87 2.04 4.31
C TYR A 128 14.24 2.37 3.71
N LEU A 129 14.30 2.89 2.48
CA LEU A 129 15.57 3.20 1.84
C LEU A 129 16.31 4.35 2.53
N SER A 130 15.56 5.29 3.11
CA SER A 130 16.14 6.39 3.91
C SER A 130 16.71 5.87 5.23
N THR A 131 16.01 4.95 5.90
CA THR A 131 16.47 4.31 7.15
C THR A 131 17.73 3.47 6.90
N TYR A 132 17.76 2.72 5.80
CA TYR A 132 18.89 1.87 5.41
C TYR A 132 19.75 2.50 4.31
N TYR A 133 20.06 3.80 4.44
CA TYR A 133 20.73 4.57 3.38
C TYR A 133 22.09 3.99 2.96
N SER A 134 22.85 3.36 3.87
CA SER A 134 24.16 2.76 3.51
C SER A 134 24.03 1.53 2.61
N THR A 135 22.89 0.85 2.63
CA THR A 135 22.62 -0.40 1.88
C THR A 135 21.36 -0.29 1.00
N TRP A 136 20.98 0.95 0.64
CA TRP A 136 19.71 1.26 -0.03
C TRP A 136 19.51 0.51 -1.35
N VAL A 137 20.59 0.18 -2.07
CA VAL A 137 20.52 -0.56 -3.33
C VAL A 137 19.98 -1.97 -3.11
N THR A 138 20.55 -2.69 -2.13
CA THR A 138 20.12 -4.07 -1.80
C THR A 138 18.71 -4.07 -1.22
N VAL A 139 18.42 -3.14 -0.30
CA VAL A 139 17.08 -2.99 0.29
C VAL A 139 16.04 -2.60 -0.77
N GLY A 140 16.40 -1.69 -1.68
CA GLY A 140 15.56 -1.28 -2.80
C GLY A 140 15.24 -2.42 -3.74
N LEU A 141 16.24 -3.24 -4.09
CA LEU A 141 16.03 -4.40 -4.96
C LEU A 141 15.09 -5.43 -4.32
N THR A 142 15.31 -5.79 -3.06
CA THR A 142 14.46 -6.78 -2.37
C THR A 142 13.02 -6.27 -2.23
N ARG A 143 12.86 -4.98 -1.90
CA ARG A 143 11.53 -4.37 -1.78
C ARG A 143 10.82 -4.26 -3.13
N ALA A 144 11.54 -3.90 -4.20
CA ALA A 144 10.98 -3.82 -5.55
C ALA A 144 10.48 -5.18 -6.08
N LEU A 145 11.12 -6.28 -5.67
CA LEU A 145 10.76 -7.63 -6.12
C LEU A 145 9.73 -8.33 -5.22
N ILE A 146 9.67 -7.98 -3.93
CA ILE A 146 8.85 -8.71 -2.95
C ILE A 146 7.77 -7.81 -2.37
N SER A 147 8.16 -6.73 -1.67
CA SER A 147 7.22 -5.89 -0.92
C SER A 147 6.27 -5.10 -1.83
N VAL A 148 6.78 -4.40 -2.85
CA VAL A 148 5.94 -3.58 -3.73
C VAL A 148 4.94 -4.43 -4.54
N PRO A 149 5.35 -5.56 -5.17
CA PRO A 149 4.39 -6.48 -5.80
C PRO A 149 3.41 -7.10 -4.79
N GLY A 150 3.86 -7.38 -3.56
CA GLY A 150 2.99 -7.85 -2.48
C GLY A 150 1.85 -6.87 -2.18
N HIS A 151 2.17 -5.60 -1.92
CA HIS A 151 1.15 -4.56 -1.73
C HIS A 151 0.20 -4.43 -2.91
N PHE A 152 0.71 -4.59 -4.14
CA PHE A 152 -0.11 -4.53 -5.34
C PHE A 152 -1.11 -5.69 -5.40
N MET A 153 -0.67 -6.92 -5.12
CA MET A 153 -1.52 -8.10 -5.09
C MET A 153 -2.58 -8.01 -3.99
N PHE A 154 -2.20 -7.58 -2.79
CA PHE A 154 -3.14 -7.41 -1.68
C PHE A 154 -4.16 -6.30 -1.97
N ALA A 155 -3.72 -5.19 -2.58
CA ALA A 155 -4.61 -4.13 -3.02
C ALA A 155 -5.60 -4.60 -4.10
N ILE A 156 -5.16 -5.41 -5.07
CA ILE A 156 -6.06 -6.00 -6.07
C ILE A 156 -7.12 -6.87 -5.38
N ALA A 157 -6.71 -7.77 -4.47
CA ALA A 157 -7.63 -8.62 -3.74
C ALA A 157 -8.63 -7.80 -2.92
N MET A 158 -8.15 -6.78 -2.19
CA MET A 158 -8.97 -5.85 -1.43
C MET A 158 -10.02 -5.15 -2.30
N GLY A 159 -9.59 -4.56 -3.43
CA GLY A 159 -10.47 -3.86 -4.36
C GLY A 159 -11.51 -4.77 -5.00
N TYR A 160 -11.13 -6.02 -5.32
CA TYR A 160 -12.04 -7.03 -5.84
C TYR A 160 -13.15 -7.37 -4.84
N TYR A 161 -12.80 -7.69 -3.59
CA TYR A 161 -13.77 -8.01 -2.55
C TYR A 161 -14.62 -6.81 -2.14
N TYR A 162 -14.03 -5.61 -2.10
CA TYR A 162 -14.78 -4.37 -1.86
C TYR A 162 -15.86 -4.16 -2.93
N SER A 163 -15.49 -4.32 -4.20
CA SER A 163 -16.44 -4.18 -5.32
C SER A 163 -17.53 -5.24 -5.28
N LEU A 164 -17.20 -6.48 -4.95
CA LEU A 164 -18.19 -7.53 -4.73
C LEU A 164 -19.17 -7.19 -3.62
N GLY A 165 -18.70 -6.68 -2.48
CA GLY A 165 -19.56 -6.29 -1.36
C GLY A 165 -20.45 -5.08 -1.68
N TYR A 166 -19.97 -4.15 -2.50
CA TYR A 166 -20.74 -2.95 -2.88
C TYR A 166 -21.80 -3.25 -3.96
N TRP A 167 -21.46 -4.06 -4.97
CA TRP A 167 -22.32 -4.31 -6.14
C TRP A 167 -23.06 -5.65 -6.10
N GLY A 168 -22.66 -6.58 -5.23
CA GLY A 168 -23.16 -7.96 -5.17
C GLY A 168 -24.26 -8.22 -4.14
N GLY A 169 -24.95 -7.16 -3.69
CA GLY A 169 -26.16 -7.24 -2.88
C GLY A 169 -27.43 -7.32 -3.71
#